data_AF-A0A6P7X540-F1
#
_entry.id   AF-A0A6P7X540-F1
#
_cell.length_a   1.000
_cell.length_b   1.000
_cell.length_c   1.000
_cell.angle_alpha   90.00
_cell.angle_beta   90.00
_cell.angle_gamma   90.00
#
_symmetry.space_group_name_H-M   'P 1'
#
loop_
_entity.id
_entity.type
_entity.pdbx_description
1 polymer ?
#
loop_
_entity_poly.entity_id
_entity_poly.type
_entity_poly.pdbx_seq_one_letter_code
_entity_poly.pdbx_strand_id
1 'polypeptide(L)'
;MSAQEVSSLLNCGTTKTFHIPIDHLDYTFIEKCTDVKHLEKILRILRSGEEGHYPDLTEFCENQLASLSPKNRALRKDKPAATAANFTFEEWQEIDNDIKNWMKEIKMKDNNTSFENVLDFQETVVNVPPVRLSKSSVHSIQNKTLEKERLEKKKAPCDYKEWDKFDVEKECSKIDENDAEKTAKAVVNSTLPKIEKRIDTAGMSSREKCFVANHEKEKGNEAFRTGDFEEAVTYYSRKRTQVHSYKKQEKSEKRYIAEEGSLLRRIAAEKQPP
;
A
#
# COMPACT_ATOMS: atom_id res chain seq x y z
N MET A 1 -56.90 22.43 10.70
CA MET A 1 -55.82 22.77 9.76
C MET A 1 -54.53 22.76 10.54
N SER A 2 -53.63 21.81 10.24
CA SER A 2 -52.41 21.64 11.03
C SER A 2 -51.34 22.65 10.59
N ALA A 3 -50.45 23.05 11.50
CA ALA A 3 -49.34 23.97 11.19
C ALA A 3 -48.47 23.46 10.01
N GLN A 4 -48.40 22.14 9.80
CA GLN A 4 -47.72 21.50 8.68
C GLN A 4 -48.31 21.86 7.31
N GLU A 5 -49.65 22.00 7.21
CA GLU A 5 -50.34 22.30 5.94
C GLU A 5 -50.16 23.77 5.52
N VAL A 6 -50.00 24.66 6.49
CA VAL A 6 -49.79 26.11 6.24
C VAL A 6 -48.36 26.39 5.78
N SER A 7 -47.37 25.65 6.29
CA SER A 7 -45.99 25.71 5.82
C SER A 7 -45.82 25.26 4.37
N SER A 8 -46.58 24.27 3.91
CA SER A 8 -46.55 23.82 2.51
C SER A 8 -47.09 24.86 1.51
N LEU A 9 -47.96 25.76 1.94
CA LEU A 9 -48.52 26.83 1.08
C LEU A 9 -47.59 28.05 0.96
N LEU A 10 -46.71 28.26 1.95
CA LEU A 10 -45.72 29.35 1.95
C LEU A 10 -44.44 29.01 1.18
N ASN A 11 -44.22 27.74 0.85
CA ASN A 11 -43.05 27.26 0.11
C ASN A 11 -43.21 27.35 -1.42
N CYS A 12 -44.25 28.01 -1.94
CA CYS A 12 -44.59 28.05 -3.37
C CYS A 12 -43.59 28.79 -4.28
N GLY A 13 -42.43 29.21 -3.75
CA GLY A 13 -41.41 29.94 -4.49
C GLY A 13 -39.97 29.57 -4.16
N THR A 14 -39.71 28.53 -3.35
CA THR A 14 -38.33 28.16 -2.97
C THR A 14 -38.07 26.66 -3.11
N THR A 15 -36.86 26.29 -3.50
CA THR A 15 -36.43 24.88 -3.63
C THR A 15 -36.42 24.15 -2.29
N LYS A 16 -36.69 22.83 -2.30
CA LYS A 16 -36.81 21.99 -1.10
C LYS A 16 -35.46 21.71 -0.46
N THR A 17 -34.38 21.66 -1.25
CA THR A 17 -33.04 21.27 -0.75
C THR A 17 -32.22 22.43 -0.17
N PHE A 18 -32.25 23.62 -0.78
CA PHE A 18 -31.46 24.78 -0.35
C PHE A 18 -32.27 26.02 -0.04
N HIS A 19 -33.61 25.96 -0.13
CA HIS A 19 -34.50 27.12 0.03
C HIS A 19 -34.08 28.31 -0.83
N ILE A 20 -33.71 28.03 -2.09
CA ILE A 20 -33.35 29.05 -3.07
C ILE A 20 -34.63 29.47 -3.81
N PRO A 21 -34.91 30.77 -3.95
CA PRO A 21 -36.06 31.24 -4.71
C PRO A 21 -36.04 30.72 -6.16
N ILE A 22 -37.19 30.33 -6.71
CA ILE A 22 -37.31 29.83 -8.08
C ILE A 22 -36.89 30.91 -9.09
N ASP A 23 -37.14 32.18 -8.80
CA ASP A 23 -36.71 33.34 -9.61
C ASP A 23 -35.17 33.42 -9.79
N HIS A 24 -34.41 32.76 -8.92
CA HIS A 24 -32.94 32.69 -9.02
C HIS A 24 -32.47 31.59 -10.00
N LEU A 25 -33.37 30.76 -10.50
CA LEU A 25 -33.10 29.72 -11.50
C LEU A 25 -33.32 30.24 -12.94
N ASP A 26 -33.01 31.52 -13.16
CA ASP A 26 -33.16 32.19 -14.46
C ASP A 26 -31.80 32.58 -15.05
N TYR A 27 -31.70 32.54 -16.39
CA TYR A 27 -30.51 32.96 -17.13
C TYR A 27 -30.03 34.36 -16.74
N THR A 28 -30.96 35.31 -16.60
CA THR A 28 -30.64 36.70 -16.26
C THR A 28 -30.06 36.86 -14.86
N PHE A 29 -30.44 35.97 -13.93
CA PHE A 29 -29.93 35.96 -12.57
C PHE A 29 -28.57 35.28 -12.51
N ILE A 30 -28.40 34.12 -13.14
CA ILE A 30 -27.13 33.38 -13.21
C ILE A 30 -26.04 34.22 -13.87
N GLU A 31 -26.37 34.99 -14.91
CA GLU A 31 -25.43 35.90 -15.58
C GLU A 31 -24.91 36.99 -14.62
N LYS A 32 -25.80 37.55 -13.78
CA LYS A 32 -25.46 38.60 -12.81
C LYS A 32 -24.85 38.06 -11.52
N CYS A 33 -24.92 36.75 -11.28
CA CYS A 33 -24.43 36.13 -10.07
C CYS A 33 -22.90 36.07 -10.03
N THR A 34 -22.33 36.69 -9.00
CA THR A 34 -20.88 36.60 -8.67
C THR A 34 -20.60 35.70 -7.47
N ASP A 35 -21.62 35.21 -6.75
CA ASP A 35 -21.43 34.32 -5.60
C ASP A 35 -21.26 32.85 -6.01
N VAL A 36 -20.03 32.37 -5.86
CA VAL A 36 -19.62 30.99 -6.18
C VAL A 36 -20.40 29.95 -5.38
N LYS A 37 -20.69 30.21 -4.10
CA LYS A 37 -21.40 29.24 -3.24
C LYS A 37 -22.87 29.16 -3.60
N HIS A 38 -23.46 30.27 -4.04
CA HIS A 38 -24.85 30.30 -4.48
C HIS A 38 -25.01 29.56 -5.82
N LEU A 39 -24.12 29.82 -6.77
CA LEU A 39 -24.07 29.10 -8.06
C LEU A 39 -23.82 27.60 -7.90
N GLU A 40 -22.98 27.18 -6.95
CA GLU A 40 -22.78 25.75 -6.65
C GLU A 40 -24.07 25.07 -6.17
N LYS A 41 -24.86 25.75 -5.32
CA LYS A 41 -26.16 25.23 -4.86
C LYS A 41 -27.17 25.16 -6.00
N ILE A 42 -27.23 26.19 -6.84
CA ILE A 42 -28.07 26.22 -8.05
C ILE A 42 -27.71 25.05 -8.98
N LEU A 43 -26.42 24.85 -9.26
CA LEU A 43 -25.95 23.73 -10.09
C LEU A 43 -26.35 22.37 -9.50
N ARG A 44 -26.29 22.24 -8.16
CA ARG A 44 -26.70 21.01 -7.48
C ARG A 44 -28.20 20.74 -7.60
N ILE A 45 -29.04 21.78 -7.54
CA ILE A 45 -30.49 21.68 -7.77
C ILE A 45 -30.77 21.27 -9.21
N LEU A 46 -30.15 21.96 -10.18
CA LEU A 46 -30.36 21.68 -11.61
C LEU A 46 -29.96 20.24 -11.98
N ARG A 47 -28.84 19.74 -11.43
CA ARG A 47 -28.43 18.33 -11.61
C ARG A 47 -29.34 17.33 -10.89
N SER A 48 -29.93 17.71 -9.76
CA SER A 48 -30.89 16.85 -9.05
C SER A 48 -32.24 16.75 -9.75
N GLY A 49 -32.53 17.65 -10.69
CA GLY A 49 -33.77 17.67 -11.46
C GLY A 49 -35.00 18.03 -10.62
N GLU A 50 -34.82 18.68 -9.47
CA GLU A 50 -35.88 18.94 -8.49
C GLU A 50 -37.03 19.80 -9.06
N GLU A 51 -36.69 20.80 -9.88
CA GLU A 51 -37.63 21.72 -10.54
C GLU A 51 -37.83 21.38 -12.02
N GLY A 52 -37.27 20.26 -12.50
CA GLY A 52 -37.26 19.86 -13.90
C GLY A 52 -35.84 19.74 -14.49
N HIS A 53 -35.75 19.13 -15.67
CA HIS A 53 -34.48 18.90 -16.36
C HIS A 53 -34.26 19.95 -17.44
N TYR A 54 -33.33 20.87 -17.18
CA TYR A 54 -32.98 21.98 -18.08
C TYR A 54 -31.49 21.89 -18.46
N PRO A 55 -31.13 21.18 -19.54
CA PRO A 55 -29.73 20.95 -19.91
C PRO A 55 -29.00 22.26 -20.24
N ASP A 56 -29.63 23.14 -21.03
CA ASP A 56 -29.03 24.40 -21.47
C ASP A 56 -28.76 25.37 -20.30
N LEU A 57 -29.69 25.43 -19.34
CA LEU A 57 -29.54 26.24 -18.12
C LEU A 57 -28.44 25.68 -17.21
N THR A 58 -28.33 24.35 -17.15
CA THR A 58 -27.28 23.67 -16.40
C THR A 58 -25.91 23.97 -17.00
N GLU A 59 -25.77 23.88 -18.32
CA GLU A 59 -24.53 24.21 -19.03
C GLU A 59 -24.16 25.69 -18.84
N PHE A 60 -25.13 26.59 -18.93
CA PHE A 60 -24.93 28.01 -18.68
C PHE A 60 -24.40 28.27 -17.25
N CYS A 61 -24.97 27.60 -16.25
CA CYS A 61 -24.46 27.63 -14.87
C CYS A 61 -23.03 27.06 -14.77
N GLU A 62 -22.72 25.95 -15.44
CA GLU A 62 -21.39 25.36 -15.46
C GLU A 62 -20.36 26.32 -16.05
N ASN A 63 -20.68 26.98 -17.17
CA ASN A 63 -19.80 27.94 -17.84
C ASN A 63 -19.55 29.20 -16.99
N GLN A 64 -20.60 29.72 -16.35
CA GLN A 64 -20.45 30.85 -15.43
C GLN A 64 -19.63 30.47 -14.19
N LEU A 65 -19.87 29.29 -13.62
CA LEU A 65 -19.11 28.79 -12.47
C LEU A 65 -17.64 28.49 -12.83
N ALA A 66 -17.38 28.01 -14.04
CA ALA A 66 -16.04 27.78 -14.56
C ALA A 66 -15.27 29.09 -14.77
N SER A 67 -15.96 30.14 -15.22
CA SER A 67 -15.40 31.48 -15.40
C SER A 67 -14.97 32.11 -14.07
N LEU A 68 -15.76 31.93 -13.01
CA LEU A 68 -15.42 32.43 -11.67
C LEU A 68 -14.45 31.51 -10.91
N SER A 69 -14.61 30.19 -11.04
CA SER A 69 -13.91 29.19 -10.22
C SER A 69 -13.61 27.88 -10.98
N PRO A 70 -12.55 27.84 -11.80
CA PRO A 70 -12.26 26.69 -12.67
C PRO A 70 -11.89 25.41 -11.92
N LYS A 71 -11.47 25.51 -10.64
CA LYS A 71 -11.08 24.37 -9.80
C LYS A 71 -12.19 23.89 -8.85
N ASN A 72 -13.41 24.41 -8.98
CA ASN A 72 -14.50 24.06 -8.07
C ASN A 72 -14.84 22.55 -8.17
N ARG A 73 -15.10 21.92 -7.02
CA ARG A 73 -15.49 20.51 -6.89
C ARG A 73 -16.74 20.21 -7.72
N ALA A 74 -17.69 21.15 -7.81
CA ALA A 74 -18.94 20.96 -8.52
C ALA A 74 -18.76 20.72 -10.04
N LEU A 75 -17.67 21.21 -10.62
CA LEU A 75 -17.34 21.04 -12.04
C LEU A 75 -16.59 19.74 -12.35
N ARG A 76 -16.23 18.94 -11.32
CA ARG A 76 -15.58 17.65 -11.55
C ARG A 76 -16.56 16.71 -12.25
N LYS A 77 -16.16 16.23 -13.42
CA LYS A 77 -16.87 15.20 -14.18
C LYS A 77 -16.10 13.90 -14.06
N ASP A 78 -16.82 12.79 -13.99
CA ASP A 78 -16.21 11.46 -13.99
C ASP A 78 -15.51 11.25 -15.34
N LYS A 79 -14.18 11.15 -15.32
CA LYS A 79 -13.39 10.87 -16.50
C LYS A 79 -13.08 9.37 -16.53
N PRO A 80 -13.30 8.67 -17.67
CA PRO A 80 -12.91 7.27 -17.79
C PRO A 80 -11.39 7.11 -17.65
N ALA A 81 -10.93 5.89 -17.37
CA ALA A 81 -9.52 5.56 -17.30
C ALA A 81 -8.80 6.01 -18.59
N ALA A 82 -7.69 6.75 -18.43
CA ALA A 82 -6.93 7.25 -19.55
C ALA A 82 -6.38 6.08 -20.37
N THR A 83 -6.72 6.05 -21.66
CA THR A 83 -6.19 5.08 -22.62
C THR A 83 -5.02 5.72 -23.36
N ALA A 84 -4.19 4.93 -24.06
CA ALA A 84 -3.05 5.44 -24.83
C ALA A 84 -3.40 6.61 -25.78
N ALA A 85 -4.62 6.63 -26.33
CA ALA A 85 -5.12 7.70 -27.20
C ALA A 85 -5.39 9.04 -26.49
N ASN A 86 -5.43 9.06 -25.15
CA ASN A 86 -5.64 10.28 -24.36
C ASN A 86 -4.33 11.08 -24.14
N PHE A 87 -3.19 10.51 -24.51
CA PHE A 87 -1.88 11.10 -24.31
C PHE A 87 -1.30 11.58 -25.63
N THR A 88 -0.47 12.62 -25.56
CA THR A 88 0.38 12.99 -26.68
C THR A 88 1.48 11.94 -26.90
N PHE A 89 2.09 11.93 -28.09
CA PHE A 89 3.17 11.00 -28.38
C PHE A 89 4.36 11.12 -27.42
N GLU A 90 4.71 12.36 -27.03
CA GLU A 90 5.81 12.65 -26.10
C GLU A 90 5.51 12.12 -24.69
N GLU A 91 4.33 12.41 -24.14
CA GLU A 91 3.90 11.90 -22.84
C GLU A 91 3.83 10.36 -22.83
N TRP A 92 3.33 9.76 -23.91
CA TRP A 92 3.25 8.32 -24.01
C TRP A 92 4.64 7.68 -24.09
N GLN A 93 5.58 8.32 -24.79
CA GLN A 93 6.96 7.87 -24.86
C GLN A 93 7.66 7.96 -23.49
N GLU A 94 7.39 9.00 -22.70
CA GLU A 94 7.88 9.13 -21.33
C GLU A 94 7.36 7.97 -20.46
N ILE A 95 6.04 7.73 -20.48
CA ILE A 95 5.40 6.62 -19.74
C ILE A 95 6.00 5.26 -20.15
N ASP A 96 6.16 5.01 -21.45
CA ASP A 96 6.73 3.76 -21.97
C ASP A 96 8.20 3.58 -21.58
N ASN A 97 9.00 4.66 -21.63
CA ASN A 97 10.39 4.64 -21.20
C ASN A 97 10.51 4.35 -19.71
N ASP A 98 9.68 4.95 -18.87
CA ASP A 98 9.67 4.72 -17.42
C ASP A 98 9.32 3.26 -17.09
N ILE A 99 8.28 2.71 -17.74
CA ILE A 99 7.89 1.31 -17.58
C ILE A 99 9.04 0.39 -18.01
N LYS A 100 9.69 0.67 -19.14
CA LYS A 100 10.83 -0.11 -19.64
C LYS A 100 12.04 -0.01 -18.70
N ASN A 101 12.33 1.16 -18.15
CA ASN A 101 13.42 1.36 -17.21
C ASN A 101 13.16 0.58 -15.92
N TRP A 102 11.95 0.69 -15.36
CA TRP A 102 11.55 -0.09 -14.19
C TRP A 102 11.66 -1.60 -14.44
N MET A 103 11.22 -2.08 -15.61
CA MET A 103 11.36 -3.50 -15.97
C MET A 103 12.82 -3.94 -16.09
N LYS A 104 13.71 -3.08 -16.62
CA LYS A 104 15.16 -3.36 -16.66
C LYS A 104 15.76 -3.41 -15.27
N GLU A 105 15.42 -2.47 -14.39
CA GLU A 105 15.89 -2.44 -13.01
C GLU A 105 15.51 -3.71 -12.25
N ILE A 106 14.27 -4.19 -12.40
CA ILE A 106 13.82 -5.45 -11.80
C ILE A 106 14.61 -6.63 -12.35
N LYS A 107 14.74 -6.75 -13.67
CA LYS A 107 15.49 -7.86 -14.28
C LYS A 107 16.96 -7.88 -13.84
N MET A 108 17.60 -6.72 -13.74
CA MET A 108 18.97 -6.61 -13.21
C MET A 108 19.03 -7.06 -11.75
N LYS A 109 18.06 -6.62 -10.93
CA LYS A 109 17.97 -7.02 -9.52
C LYS A 109 17.76 -8.54 -9.39
N ASP A 110 16.89 -9.15 -10.17
CA ASP A 110 16.59 -10.58 -10.10
C ASP A 110 17.78 -11.44 -10.57
N ASN A 111 18.43 -11.07 -11.67
CA ASN A 111 19.60 -11.78 -12.18
C ASN A 111 20.76 -11.76 -11.17
N ASN A 112 21.03 -10.61 -10.56
CA ASN A 112 22.05 -10.50 -9.52
C ASN A 112 21.70 -11.36 -8.29
N THR A 113 20.40 -11.52 -7.98
CA THR A 113 19.95 -12.32 -6.81
C THR A 113 20.07 -13.81 -7.10
N SER A 114 19.74 -14.23 -8.32
CA SER A 114 19.85 -15.62 -8.75
C SER A 114 21.30 -16.12 -8.72
N PHE A 115 22.27 -15.27 -9.07
CA PHE A 115 23.69 -15.64 -9.07
C PHE A 115 24.28 -15.83 -7.66
N GLU A 116 23.88 -14.98 -6.69
CA GLU A 116 24.31 -15.13 -5.29
C GLU A 116 23.68 -16.35 -4.61
N ASN A 117 22.40 -16.66 -4.92
CA ASN A 117 21.74 -17.84 -4.37
C ASN A 117 22.46 -19.15 -4.76
N VAL A 118 22.95 -19.27 -6.01
CA VAL A 118 23.66 -20.48 -6.48
C VAL A 118 24.97 -20.74 -5.72
N LEU A 119 25.64 -19.70 -5.21
CA LEU A 119 26.86 -19.84 -4.40
C LEU A 119 26.56 -20.18 -2.93
N ASP A 120 25.43 -19.74 -2.38
CA ASP A 120 25.07 -19.90 -0.97
C ASP A 120 24.29 -21.21 -0.67
N PHE A 121 23.75 -21.87 -1.70
CA PHE A 121 23.03 -23.15 -1.54
C PHE A 121 23.90 -24.33 -1.07
N GLN A 122 25.22 -24.19 -0.98
CA GLN A 122 26.09 -25.25 -0.47
C GLN A 122 26.29 -25.22 1.06
N GLU A 123 25.98 -24.13 1.76
CA GLU A 123 26.37 -23.97 3.18
C GLU A 123 25.20 -23.85 4.18
N THR A 124 23.94 -23.59 3.74
CA THR A 124 22.85 -23.20 4.67
C THR A 124 21.60 -24.09 4.67
N VAL A 125 21.74 -25.42 4.54
CA VAL A 125 20.60 -26.37 4.52
C VAL A 125 19.84 -26.48 5.87
N VAL A 126 20.24 -25.78 6.93
CA VAL A 126 19.83 -26.12 8.30
C VAL A 126 18.52 -25.47 8.79
N ASN A 127 17.90 -24.50 8.10
CA ASN A 127 16.70 -23.85 8.68
C ASN A 127 15.62 -23.38 7.69
N VAL A 128 15.24 -24.23 6.72
CA VAL A 128 14.05 -23.98 5.90
C VAL A 128 13.11 -25.19 6.00
N PRO A 129 11.81 -24.98 6.26
CA PRO A 129 10.85 -26.08 6.28
C PRO A 129 10.80 -26.77 4.89
N PRO A 130 10.57 -28.09 4.84
CA PRO A 130 10.53 -28.84 3.59
C PRO A 130 9.57 -28.22 2.57
N VAL A 131 10.06 -28.03 1.33
CA VAL A 131 9.24 -27.54 0.21
C VAL A 131 8.08 -28.51 0.01
N ARG A 132 6.85 -28.05 0.26
CA ARG A 132 5.65 -28.91 0.39
C ARG A 132 5.28 -29.70 -0.88
N LEU A 133 5.94 -29.48 -2.02
CA LEU A 133 5.50 -29.98 -3.32
C LEU A 133 6.64 -30.50 -4.24
N SER A 134 7.88 -30.64 -3.77
CA SER A 134 8.94 -31.25 -4.58
C SER A 134 8.82 -32.77 -4.58
N LYS A 135 8.10 -33.33 -5.55
CA LYS A 135 8.16 -34.78 -5.85
C LYS A 135 9.44 -35.09 -6.63
N SER A 136 10.60 -35.06 -5.99
CA SER A 136 11.74 -35.83 -6.50
C SER A 136 11.58 -37.26 -5.98
N SER A 137 11.04 -38.10 -6.84
CA SER A 137 11.07 -39.54 -6.68
C SER A 137 12.51 -40.03 -6.47
N VAL A 138 12.62 -41.12 -5.71
CA VAL A 138 13.77 -42.05 -5.60
C VAL A 138 14.80 -41.76 -4.49
N HIS A 139 14.59 -42.38 -3.32
CA HIS A 139 15.34 -43.60 -2.99
C HIS A 139 14.52 -44.52 -2.08
N SER A 140 14.25 -45.71 -2.63
CA SER A 140 13.78 -46.90 -1.93
C SER A 140 14.88 -47.39 -1.00
N ILE A 141 14.64 -47.39 0.31
CA ILE A 141 15.31 -48.29 1.24
C ILE A 141 14.24 -48.90 2.12
N GLN A 142 14.11 -50.21 1.98
CA GLN A 142 13.14 -51.06 2.64
C GLN A 142 13.52 -51.29 4.11
N ASN A 143 12.46 -51.38 4.93
CA ASN A 143 12.33 -52.19 6.16
C ASN A 143 13.02 -51.73 7.46
N LYS A 144 12.20 -51.31 8.45
CA LYS A 144 12.08 -52.07 9.71
C LYS A 144 10.83 -51.73 10.53
N THR A 145 10.27 -52.82 11.04
CA THR A 145 9.16 -53.14 11.93
C THR A 145 8.79 -52.15 13.06
N LEU A 146 7.46 -51.94 13.17
CA LEU A 146 6.60 -51.65 14.33
C LEU A 146 7.25 -51.35 15.70
N GLU A 147 6.93 -50.17 16.26
CA GLU A 147 6.44 -50.03 17.64
C GLU A 147 5.26 -49.05 17.68
N LYS A 148 4.15 -49.48 18.31
CA LYS A 148 2.95 -48.68 18.54
C LYS A 148 3.14 -47.92 19.86
N GLU A 149 3.61 -46.69 19.76
CA GLU A 149 3.39 -45.71 20.83
C GLU A 149 2.18 -44.82 20.49
N ARG A 150 1.37 -44.60 21.52
CA ARG A 150 0.07 -43.94 21.53
C ARG A 150 0.20 -42.50 21.03
N LEU A 151 -0.08 -42.28 19.74
CA LEU A 151 -0.24 -40.95 19.18
C LEU A 151 -1.46 -40.27 19.82
N GLU A 152 -1.22 -39.13 20.47
CA GLU A 152 -2.26 -38.14 20.68
C GLU A 152 -2.99 -37.91 19.36
N LYS A 153 -4.33 -37.94 19.40
CA LYS A 153 -5.16 -37.82 18.21
C LYS A 153 -4.78 -36.52 17.50
N LYS A 154 -4.13 -36.65 16.34
CA LYS A 154 -3.96 -35.56 15.36
C LYS A 154 -5.35 -34.95 15.20
N LYS A 155 -5.47 -33.63 15.40
CA LYS A 155 -6.72 -32.89 15.19
C LYS A 155 -7.17 -33.21 13.76
N ALA A 156 -8.21 -34.04 13.64
CA ALA A 156 -8.85 -34.26 12.35
C ALA A 156 -9.29 -32.89 11.83
N PRO A 157 -9.29 -32.67 10.51
CA PRO A 157 -9.91 -31.46 9.95
C PRO A 157 -11.29 -31.26 10.60
N CYS A 158 -11.52 -30.09 11.19
CA CYS A 158 -12.79 -29.75 11.82
C CYS A 158 -13.94 -30.07 10.87
N ASP A 159 -14.94 -30.80 11.35
CA ASP A 159 -16.14 -31.09 10.57
C ASP A 159 -16.85 -29.76 10.26
N TYR A 160 -17.29 -29.57 9.01
CA TYR A 160 -18.00 -28.34 8.59
C TYR A 160 -19.24 -28.03 9.45
N LYS A 161 -19.85 -29.04 10.09
CA LYS A 161 -20.96 -28.87 11.03
C LYS A 161 -20.59 -28.14 12.32
N GLU A 162 -19.31 -28.06 12.65
CA GLU A 162 -18.80 -27.29 13.79
C GLU A 162 -18.75 -25.80 13.47
N TRP A 163 -18.53 -25.44 12.19
CA TRP A 163 -18.61 -24.06 11.72
C TRP A 163 -20.04 -23.52 11.73
N ASP A 164 -21.03 -24.38 11.47
CA ASP A 164 -22.46 -24.03 11.52
C ASP A 164 -22.97 -23.73 12.95
N LYS A 165 -22.21 -24.15 13.97
CA LYS A 165 -22.47 -23.81 15.38
C LYS A 165 -21.88 -22.46 15.79
N PHE A 166 -21.02 -21.88 14.97
CA PHE A 166 -20.39 -20.60 15.25
C PHE A 166 -21.35 -19.48 14.85
N ASP A 167 -21.95 -18.86 15.87
CA ASP A 167 -22.84 -17.72 15.70
C ASP A 167 -22.00 -16.46 15.45
N VAL A 168 -21.83 -16.14 14.17
CA VAL A 168 -21.04 -14.98 13.70
C VAL A 168 -21.60 -13.68 14.28
N GLU A 169 -22.91 -13.52 14.37
CA GLU A 169 -23.53 -12.29 14.86
C GLU A 169 -23.26 -12.07 16.35
N LYS A 170 -23.31 -13.14 17.14
CA LYS A 170 -23.00 -13.10 18.57
C LYS A 170 -21.53 -12.77 18.85
N GLU A 171 -20.61 -13.29 18.04
CA GLU A 171 -19.18 -12.99 18.20
C GLU A 171 -18.83 -11.58 17.69
N CYS A 172 -19.44 -11.12 16.60
CA CYS A 172 -19.33 -9.72 16.16
C CYS A 172 -19.86 -8.75 17.23
N SER A 173 -21.00 -9.06 17.86
CA SER A 173 -21.58 -8.22 18.92
C SER A 173 -20.66 -8.12 20.14
N LYS A 174 -19.97 -9.21 20.52
CA LYS A 174 -18.98 -9.19 21.60
C LYS A 174 -17.75 -8.35 21.26
N ILE A 175 -17.36 -8.28 20.00
CA ILE A 175 -16.24 -7.44 19.54
C ILE A 175 -16.68 -5.98 19.59
N ASP A 176 -17.86 -5.66 19.07
CA ASP A 176 -18.40 -4.28 19.05
C ASP A 176 -18.66 -3.73 20.47
N GLU A 177 -19.16 -4.55 21.41
CA GLU A 177 -19.32 -4.16 22.82
C GLU A 177 -17.96 -3.90 23.50
N ASN A 178 -16.94 -4.68 23.17
CA ASN A 178 -15.59 -4.54 23.71
C ASN A 178 -14.83 -3.35 23.07
N ASP A 179 -15.18 -2.98 21.84
CA ASP A 179 -14.64 -1.80 21.15
C ASP A 179 -15.31 -0.50 21.62
N ALA A 180 -16.60 -0.52 22.00
CA ALA A 180 -17.26 0.62 22.63
C ALA A 180 -16.58 1.06 23.94
N GLU A 181 -16.11 0.10 24.76
CA GLU A 181 -15.31 0.37 25.97
C GLU A 181 -13.83 0.73 25.69
N LYS A 182 -13.32 0.44 24.47
CA LYS A 182 -11.93 0.72 24.04
C LYS A 182 -11.80 1.92 23.09
N THR A 183 -12.85 2.72 22.92
CA THR A 183 -12.78 3.99 22.18
C THR A 183 -11.89 5.05 22.85
N ALA A 184 -11.38 4.79 24.06
CA ALA A 184 -10.30 5.56 24.68
C ALA A 184 -8.99 4.75 24.68
N LYS A 185 -8.22 4.90 23.58
CA LYS A 185 -6.88 4.35 23.31
C LYS A 185 -6.91 2.90 22.81
N ALA A 186 -6.41 2.72 21.59
CA ALA A 186 -6.03 1.43 21.03
C ALA A 186 -5.31 0.58 22.09
N VAL A 187 -6.01 -0.44 22.60
CA VAL A 187 -5.41 -1.43 23.48
C VAL A 187 -4.51 -2.28 22.60
N VAL A 188 -3.25 -1.85 22.53
CA VAL A 188 -2.13 -2.71 22.15
C VAL A 188 -2.28 -3.97 22.99
N ASN A 189 -2.46 -5.12 22.36
CA ASN A 189 -2.33 -6.40 23.05
C ASN A 189 -0.95 -6.39 23.73
N SER A 190 -0.93 -6.18 25.05
CA SER A 190 0.29 -6.08 25.87
C SER A 190 1.05 -7.41 25.98
N THR A 191 0.61 -8.42 25.25
CA THR A 191 1.14 -9.77 25.14
C THR A 191 1.85 -10.03 23.81
N LEU A 192 2.11 -9.00 22.99
CA LEU A 192 3.06 -9.13 21.89
C LEU A 192 4.49 -9.06 22.45
N PRO A 193 5.39 -9.98 22.07
CA PRO A 193 6.76 -9.97 22.56
C PRO A 193 7.41 -8.63 22.24
N LYS A 194 8.00 -8.00 23.25
CA LYS A 194 8.71 -6.74 23.13
C LYS A 194 9.74 -6.86 22.01
N ILE A 195 9.57 -6.06 20.98
CA ILE A 195 10.29 -6.20 19.71
C ILE A 195 11.80 -6.14 19.99
N GLU A 196 12.52 -7.21 19.64
CA GLU A 196 13.92 -7.41 20.06
C GLU A 196 14.85 -6.34 19.48
N LYS A 197 15.65 -5.65 20.29
CA LYS A 197 16.44 -4.50 19.81
C LYS A 197 17.54 -4.85 18.79
N ARG A 198 17.86 -6.13 18.60
CA ARG A 198 18.85 -6.62 17.64
C ARG A 198 18.26 -7.74 16.79
N ILE A 199 18.63 -7.75 15.51
CA ILE A 199 18.36 -8.85 14.58
C ILE A 199 19.69 -9.57 14.40
N ASP A 200 19.68 -10.90 14.47
CA ASP A 200 20.86 -11.69 14.12
C ASP A 200 21.13 -11.57 12.62
N THR A 201 22.35 -11.17 12.29
CA THR A 201 22.80 -10.88 10.93
C THR A 201 24.04 -11.70 10.57
N ALA A 202 24.37 -12.69 11.40
CA ALA A 202 25.44 -13.64 11.11
C ALA A 202 25.10 -14.39 9.80
N GLY A 203 26.08 -14.56 8.93
CA GLY A 203 25.92 -15.28 7.66
C GLY A 203 25.28 -14.48 6.50
N MET A 204 24.59 -13.36 6.77
CA MET A 204 23.90 -12.62 5.69
C MET A 204 24.88 -11.88 4.76
N SER A 205 24.58 -11.91 3.45
CA SER A 205 25.33 -11.17 2.44
C SER A 205 25.19 -9.64 2.61
N SER A 206 26.13 -8.87 2.07
CA SER A 206 26.06 -7.39 2.07
C SER A 206 24.75 -6.87 1.46
N ARG A 207 24.22 -7.60 0.47
CA ARG A 207 22.97 -7.27 -0.21
C ARG A 207 21.74 -7.61 0.60
N GLU A 208 21.72 -8.77 1.26
CA GLU A 208 20.61 -9.16 2.14
C GLU A 208 20.49 -8.21 3.32
N LYS A 209 21.62 -7.77 3.89
CA LYS A 209 21.65 -6.72 4.92
C LYS A 209 21.06 -5.40 4.44
N CYS A 210 21.25 -5.04 3.18
CA CYS A 210 20.61 -3.87 2.57
C CYS A 210 19.09 -4.06 2.44
N PHE A 211 18.63 -5.26 2.06
CA PHE A 211 17.21 -5.60 2.01
C PHE A 211 16.56 -5.51 3.40
N VAL A 212 17.16 -6.14 4.41
CA VAL A 212 16.71 -6.06 5.81
C VAL A 212 16.69 -4.61 6.28
N ALA A 213 17.71 -3.81 5.96
CA ALA A 213 17.73 -2.39 6.32
C ALA A 213 16.55 -1.60 5.71
N ASN A 214 16.17 -1.88 4.47
CA ASN A 214 15.02 -1.24 3.83
C ASN A 214 13.69 -1.70 4.42
N HIS A 215 13.56 -3.01 4.70
CA HIS A 215 12.39 -3.58 5.35
C HIS A 215 12.18 -2.97 6.75
N GLU A 216 13.24 -2.86 7.56
CA GLU A 216 13.17 -2.24 8.89
C GLU A 216 12.83 -0.74 8.79
N LYS A 217 13.29 -0.03 7.73
CA LYS A 217 12.88 1.36 7.47
C LYS A 217 11.37 1.46 7.20
N GLU A 218 10.84 0.57 6.38
CA GLU A 218 9.42 0.55 6.00
C GLU A 218 8.52 0.26 7.22
N LYS A 219 8.90 -0.72 8.06
CA LYS A 219 8.23 -0.96 9.35
C LYS A 219 8.28 0.27 10.26
N GLY A 220 9.44 0.93 10.35
CA GLY A 220 9.56 2.18 11.12
C GLY A 220 8.64 3.28 10.61
N ASN A 221 8.52 3.44 9.28
CA ASN A 221 7.62 4.41 8.66
C ASN A 221 6.14 4.06 8.88
N GLU A 222 5.81 2.77 8.98
CA GLU A 222 4.46 2.31 9.31
C GLU A 222 4.12 2.61 10.77
N ALA A 223 4.98 2.22 11.71
CA ALA A 223 4.82 2.52 13.14
C ALA A 223 4.72 4.04 13.41
N PHE A 224 5.50 4.84 12.67
CA PHE A 224 5.41 6.29 12.76
C PHE A 224 4.06 6.83 12.28
N ARG A 225 3.49 6.26 11.22
CA ARG A 225 2.18 6.66 10.69
C ARG A 225 1.02 6.26 11.61
N THR A 226 1.16 5.16 12.35
CA THR A 226 0.16 4.69 13.33
C THR A 226 0.28 5.37 14.69
N GLY A 227 1.34 6.16 14.93
CA GLY A 227 1.57 6.88 16.17
C GLY A 227 2.34 6.10 17.24
N ASP A 228 2.86 4.91 16.92
CA ASP A 228 3.76 4.17 17.82
C ASP A 228 5.21 4.60 17.61
N PHE A 229 5.60 5.64 18.34
CA PHE A 229 6.94 6.21 18.25
C PHE A 229 8.01 5.32 18.89
N GLU A 230 7.67 4.53 19.91
CA GLU A 230 8.64 3.64 20.56
C GLU A 230 9.06 2.53 19.60
N GLU A 231 8.10 1.91 18.94
CA GLU A 231 8.33 0.90 17.92
C GLU A 231 9.10 1.49 16.72
N ALA A 232 8.71 2.68 16.24
CA ALA A 232 9.42 3.37 15.16
C ALA A 232 10.91 3.59 15.47
N VAL A 233 11.25 4.04 16.69
CA VAL A 233 12.64 4.26 17.12
C VAL A 233 13.42 2.94 17.15
N THR A 234 12.81 1.83 17.58
CA THR A 234 13.49 0.53 17.57
C THR A 234 13.82 0.07 16.15
N TYR A 235 12.88 0.18 15.21
CA TYR A 235 13.09 -0.18 13.81
C TYR A 235 14.15 0.68 13.13
N TYR A 236 14.12 2.00 13.32
CA TYR A 236 15.16 2.89 12.78
C TYR A 236 16.54 2.61 13.39
N SER A 237 16.60 2.25 14.68
CA SER A 237 17.85 1.87 15.33
C SER A 237 18.43 0.59 14.73
N ARG A 238 17.60 -0.42 14.45
CA ARG A 238 18.02 -1.66 13.75
C ARG A 238 18.47 -1.38 12.33
N LYS A 239 17.72 -0.56 11.58
CA LYS A 239 18.12 -0.13 10.24
C LYS A 239 19.52 0.50 10.27
N ARG A 240 19.79 1.36 11.25
CA ARG A 240 21.10 2.01 11.39
C ARG A 240 22.22 1.00 11.65
N THR A 241 21.99 -0.02 12.48
CA THR A 241 23.00 -1.08 12.71
C THR A 241 23.25 -1.91 11.46
N GLN A 242 22.20 -2.24 10.68
CA GLN A 242 22.37 -2.94 9.40
C GLN A 242 23.16 -2.11 8.39
N VAL A 243 22.83 -0.82 8.26
CA VAL A 243 23.56 0.09 7.36
C VAL A 243 25.04 0.18 7.71
N HIS A 244 25.36 0.20 8.99
CA HIS A 244 26.73 0.25 9.42
C HIS A 244 27.48 -1.06 9.14
N SER A 245 26.82 -2.21 9.30
CA SER A 245 27.44 -3.53 9.11
C SER A 245 27.78 -3.80 7.64
N TYR A 246 26.84 -3.62 6.71
CA TYR A 246 27.10 -3.91 5.30
C TYR A 246 28.05 -2.88 4.66
N LYS A 247 27.96 -1.59 5.02
CA LYS A 247 28.93 -0.58 4.53
C LYS A 247 30.36 -0.86 5.00
N LYS A 248 30.52 -1.47 6.18
CA LYS A 248 31.83 -1.89 6.68
C LYS A 248 32.38 -3.05 5.83
N GLN A 249 31.54 -4.03 5.48
CA GLN A 249 31.90 -5.14 4.59
C GLN A 249 32.29 -4.65 3.18
N GLU A 250 31.47 -3.79 2.59
CA GLU A 250 31.73 -3.21 1.25
C GLU A 250 33.06 -2.44 1.22
N LYS A 251 33.39 -1.71 2.29
CA LYS A 251 34.66 -0.98 2.40
C LYS A 251 35.86 -1.94 2.53
N SER A 252 35.73 -3.07 3.23
CA SER A 252 36.78 -4.09 3.28
C SER A 252 36.96 -4.80 1.95
N GLU A 253 35.88 -5.15 1.25
CA GLU A 253 35.93 -5.78 -0.09
C GLU A 253 36.65 -4.86 -1.09
N LYS A 254 36.29 -3.57 -1.13
CA LYS A 254 36.96 -2.59 -2.00
C LYS A 254 38.46 -2.44 -1.70
N ARG A 255 38.86 -2.52 -0.43
CA ARG A 255 40.28 -2.48 -0.03
C ARG A 255 41.02 -3.73 -0.49
N TYR A 256 40.42 -4.89 -0.30
CA TYR A 256 40.99 -6.17 -0.74
C TYR A 256 41.22 -6.20 -2.26
N ILE A 257 40.22 -5.79 -3.05
CA ILE A 257 40.33 -5.70 -4.51
C ILE A 257 41.43 -4.70 -4.94
N ALA A 258 41.57 -3.58 -4.22
CA ALA A 258 42.61 -2.59 -4.50
C ALA A 258 44.02 -3.13 -4.21
N GLU A 259 44.18 -3.91 -3.13
CA GLU A 259 45.44 -4.58 -2.77
C GLU A 259 45.80 -5.69 -3.78
N GLU A 260 44.85 -6.54 -4.17
CA GLU A 260 45.05 -7.55 -5.23
C GLU A 260 45.41 -6.89 -6.56
N GLY A 261 44.69 -5.85 -6.96
CA GLY A 261 45.00 -5.10 -8.17
C GLY A 261 46.38 -4.44 -8.12
N SER A 262 46.84 -4.00 -6.95
CA SER A 262 48.19 -3.48 -6.76
C SER A 262 49.25 -4.57 -6.84
N LEU A 263 48.99 -5.77 -6.29
CA LEU A 263 49.87 -6.93 -6.38
C LEU A 263 50.02 -7.39 -7.83
N LEU A 264 48.91 -7.52 -8.56
CA LEU A 264 48.92 -7.90 -9.98
C LEU A 264 49.71 -6.89 -10.83
N ARG A 265 49.57 -5.58 -10.57
CA ARG A 265 50.37 -4.55 -11.25
C ARG A 265 51.86 -4.68 -10.96
N ARG A 266 52.27 -4.99 -9.72
CA ARG A 266 53.68 -5.22 -9.38
C ARG A 266 54.24 -6.45 -10.07
N ILE A 267 53.50 -7.56 -10.06
CA ILE A 267 53.89 -8.80 -10.75
C ILE A 267 54.00 -8.59 -12.26
N ALA A 268 53.11 -7.80 -12.86
CA ALA A 268 53.17 -7.46 -14.28
C ALA A 268 54.40 -6.60 -14.62
N ALA A 269 54.77 -5.65 -13.75
CA ALA A 269 55.95 -4.81 -13.93
C ALA A 269 57.26 -5.62 -13.80
N GLU A 270 57.30 -6.63 -12.93
CA GLU A 270 58.46 -7.50 -12.73
C GLU A 270 58.67 -8.51 -13.88
N LYS A 271 57.63 -8.79 -14.66
CA LYS A 271 57.69 -9.69 -15.83
C LYS A 271 57.96 -9.00 -17.17
N GLN A 272 58.09 -7.66 -17.21
CA GLN A 272 58.51 -6.97 -18.43
C GLN A 272 60.05 -7.00 -18.56
N PRO A 273 60.62 -7.52 -19.67
CA PRO A 273 62.07 -7.46 -19.88
C PRO A 273 62.53 -6.01 -20.19
N PRO A 274 63.81 -5.70 -19.92
CA PRO A 274 64.39 -4.37 -20.16
C PRO A 274 64.43 -3.98 -21.64
#